data_AF-A0A432SPL3-F1
#
_entry.id   AF-A0A432SPL3-F1
#
_cell.length_a   1.000
_cell.length_b   1.000
_cell.length_c   1.000
_cell.angle_alpha   90.00
_cell.angle_beta   90.00
_cell.angle_gamma   90.00
#
_symmetry.space_group_name_H-M   'P 1'
#
loop_
_entity.id
_entity.type
_entity.pdbx_description
1 polymer ?
#
loop_
_entity_poly.entity_id
_entity_poly.type
_entity_poly.pdbx_seq_one_letter_code
_entity_poly.pdbx_strand_id
1 'polypeptide(L)'
;MKKLLILPLIVFAISGCNSSDSKKSSLNEGFDKQSKSKIDENIKKIHLLGTNFEWQNEPVEKKSWQEAIDYCQGNGMRLPTSREFFAILDTNRSIDEVFPSNIKEFWTSDSYDNDRAWKISTWTTTQTYRNKSSKLGVRCLKNGKLDTHTYEKKDNKIIDTNENTAQEKIWQDLAENGTNKLTFEQAQNYCKSYDMRLPTLFELEEFLDASPNYVKKGDFLSYWSSTPLPTDKNSVMSVDFTNGAVLFSDKKENNHIRCVKIVDKKAPVIYLNGDKNITIDQNQNYTELGAYAIDETDGNVSVQISGSVDITKAGVYTITYTAKDSANNISTLTRSVRVKDITKPDLTLIGSNPQIVRIHQKYEEYGAKAVDDKDGNISEKIIIDSSEVNISKVGDYNVTYTVSDSSNNSS
;
A
#
# COMPACT_ATOMS: atom_id res chain seq x y z
N MET A 1 -26.91 28.72 35.63
CA MET A 1 -27.26 30.17 35.63
C MET A 1 -26.24 30.88 34.76
N LYS A 2 -26.71 31.51 33.67
CA LYS A 2 -25.95 32.34 32.73
C LYS A 2 -25.85 33.78 33.25
N LYS A 3 -24.75 34.47 32.96
CA LYS A 3 -24.58 35.94 32.75
C LYS A 3 -23.10 36.11 32.38
N LEU A 4 -22.70 36.19 31.10
CA LEU A 4 -22.94 37.25 30.10
C LEU A 4 -22.63 38.64 30.65
N LEU A 5 -21.47 39.17 30.28
CA LEU A 5 -21.13 40.59 30.39
C LEU A 5 -20.82 41.15 28.99
N ILE A 6 -21.20 42.41 28.84
CA ILE A 6 -21.58 43.12 27.63
C ILE A 6 -20.43 44.02 27.14
N LEU A 7 -20.34 44.21 25.81
CA LEU A 7 -19.50 45.18 25.08
C LEU A 7 -19.75 46.65 25.49
N PRO A 8 -18.92 47.58 25.00
CA PRO A 8 -19.52 48.62 24.17
C PRO A 8 -18.83 48.88 22.81
N LEU A 9 -19.69 49.34 21.88
CA LEU A 9 -19.48 49.81 20.51
C LEU A 9 -18.70 51.15 20.41
N ILE A 10 -18.15 51.45 19.22
CA ILE A 10 -18.44 52.62 18.32
C ILE A 10 -17.53 52.47 17.06
N VAL A 11 -18.00 52.02 15.88
CA VAL A 11 -18.53 52.72 14.65
C VAL A 11 -17.56 53.80 14.09
N PHE A 12 -17.00 53.71 12.88
CA PHE A 12 -17.60 53.97 11.55
C PHE A 12 -16.76 53.41 10.37
N ALA A 13 -17.45 53.11 9.26
CA ALA A 13 -16.92 52.67 7.98
C ALA A 13 -16.28 53.80 7.14
N ILE A 14 -15.42 53.47 6.17
CA ILE A 14 -15.62 53.61 4.71
C ILE A 14 -14.34 53.16 3.97
N SER A 15 -14.58 52.48 2.86
CA SER A 15 -13.68 51.98 1.82
C SER A 15 -12.75 53.01 1.16
N GLY A 16 -11.56 52.57 0.74
CA GLY A 16 -10.73 53.27 -0.24
C GLY A 16 -9.55 52.42 -0.71
N CYS A 17 -9.51 52.12 -2.00
CA CYS A 17 -8.55 51.26 -2.69
C CYS A 17 -7.35 52.06 -3.25
N ASN A 18 -6.26 51.34 -3.59
CA ASN A 18 -5.12 51.67 -4.49
C ASN A 18 -3.85 52.36 -3.96
N SER A 19 -2.71 51.65 -4.11
CA SER A 19 -1.44 52.05 -4.79
C SER A 19 -0.42 50.91 -4.58
N SER A 20 0.05 50.18 -5.60
CA SER A 20 1.07 50.48 -6.63
C SER A 20 2.47 50.85 -6.10
N ASP A 21 3.44 49.98 -6.44
CA ASP A 21 4.88 50.23 -6.68
C ASP A 21 5.79 50.69 -5.53
N SER A 22 7.07 50.32 -5.38
CA SER A 22 7.96 49.35 -6.05
C SER A 22 9.35 49.40 -5.35
N LYS A 23 10.18 48.36 -5.60
CA LYS A 23 11.66 48.32 -5.66
C LYS A 23 12.51 48.15 -4.39
N LYS A 24 13.17 46.98 -4.32
CA LYS A 24 14.61 46.70 -4.66
C LYS A 24 14.89 45.23 -4.29
N SER A 25 15.17 44.25 -5.17
CA SER A 25 16.19 44.02 -6.22
C SER A 25 17.63 43.84 -5.71
N SER A 26 18.10 42.58 -5.70
CA SER A 26 19.39 42.11 -6.25
C SER A 26 19.40 40.56 -6.16
N LEU A 27 19.10 39.83 -7.25
CA LEU A 27 20.03 39.30 -8.29
C LEU A 27 20.62 37.94 -7.88
N ASN A 28 20.13 36.82 -8.45
CA ASN A 28 20.58 36.11 -9.69
C ASN A 28 21.51 34.94 -9.30
N GLU A 29 21.51 33.71 -9.82
CA GLU A 29 21.04 32.98 -11.02
C GLU A 29 20.87 31.50 -10.55
N GLY A 30 20.20 30.54 -11.16
CA GLY A 30 19.56 30.36 -12.45
C GLY A 30 19.32 28.85 -12.59
N PHE A 31 18.09 28.42 -12.86
CA PHE A 31 17.76 27.13 -13.47
C PHE A 31 16.38 27.29 -14.12
N ASP A 32 16.37 27.66 -15.39
CA ASP A 32 15.19 27.60 -16.25
C ASP A 32 15.21 26.27 -17.03
N LYS A 33 14.00 25.75 -17.27
CA LYS A 33 13.63 24.74 -18.28
C LYS A 33 14.30 23.36 -18.23
N GLN A 34 13.58 22.40 -17.64
CA GLN A 34 12.87 21.30 -18.35
C GLN A 34 12.54 20.17 -17.36
N SER A 35 11.24 19.99 -17.07
CA SER A 35 10.54 18.72 -16.77
C SER A 35 9.31 18.94 -15.86
N LYS A 36 8.42 19.88 -16.21
CA LYS A 36 7.02 19.71 -15.81
C LYS A 36 6.43 18.74 -16.82
N SER A 37 6.23 17.48 -16.43
CA SER A 37 5.52 16.50 -17.25
C SER A 37 4.18 17.12 -17.67
N LYS A 38 3.92 17.16 -18.98
CA LYS A 38 2.62 17.53 -19.52
C LYS A 38 1.58 16.58 -18.91
N ILE A 39 0.72 17.09 -18.04
CA ILE A 39 -0.56 16.45 -17.76
C ILE A 39 -1.40 16.70 -19.01
N ASP A 40 -1.75 15.65 -19.74
CA ASP A 40 -2.60 15.73 -20.93
C ASP A 40 -4.04 16.04 -20.49
N GLU A 41 -4.51 17.26 -20.79
CA GLU A 41 -5.85 17.73 -20.43
C GLU A 41 -6.99 16.91 -21.07
N ASN A 42 -6.67 16.04 -22.05
CA ASN A 42 -7.62 15.13 -22.71
C ASN A 42 -7.80 13.77 -22.00
N ILE A 43 -7.02 13.50 -20.95
CA ILE A 43 -7.03 12.22 -20.24
C ILE A 43 -7.58 12.43 -18.82
N LYS A 44 -8.67 11.74 -18.48
CA LYS A 44 -9.15 11.67 -17.11
C LYS A 44 -8.48 10.45 -16.46
N LYS A 45 -7.59 10.70 -15.49
CA LYS A 45 -7.07 9.62 -14.65
C LYS A 45 -8.17 9.16 -13.72
N ILE A 46 -8.84 8.07 -14.07
CA ILE A 46 -9.82 7.43 -13.21
C ILE A 46 -9.16 6.19 -12.64
N HIS A 47 -8.65 6.31 -11.42
CA HIS A 47 -8.19 5.15 -10.66
C HIS A 47 -9.43 4.33 -10.26
N LEU A 48 -9.72 3.27 -11.01
CA LEU A 48 -10.76 2.29 -10.67
C LEU A 48 -10.07 1.12 -9.97
N LEU A 49 -10.42 0.87 -8.71
CA LEU A 49 -10.18 -0.39 -7.96
C LEU A 49 -8.86 -1.11 -8.31
N GLY A 50 -7.72 -0.56 -7.92
CA GLY A 50 -6.41 -1.22 -8.10
C GLY A 50 -5.88 -1.23 -9.54
N THR A 51 -6.61 -0.68 -10.51
CA THR A 51 -6.14 -0.54 -11.91
C THR A 51 -5.57 0.86 -12.16
N ASN A 52 -4.48 0.92 -12.93
CA ASN A 52 -3.84 2.18 -13.36
C ASN A 52 -4.38 2.64 -14.73
N PHE A 53 -5.68 2.41 -14.97
CA PHE A 53 -6.36 2.73 -16.21
C PHE A 53 -6.52 4.24 -16.41
N GLU A 54 -6.14 4.71 -17.60
CA GLU A 54 -6.26 6.11 -18.01
C GLU A 54 -7.29 6.22 -19.14
N TRP A 55 -8.48 6.75 -18.82
CA TRP A 55 -9.59 6.83 -19.75
C TRP A 55 -9.57 8.16 -20.53
N GLN A 56 -9.89 8.09 -21.81
CA GLN A 56 -10.10 9.27 -22.66
C GLN A 56 -11.27 10.09 -22.11
N ASN A 57 -11.08 11.42 -22.01
CA ASN A 57 -12.07 12.34 -21.46
C ASN A 57 -13.08 12.79 -22.54
N GLU A 58 -12.66 13.58 -23.54
CA GLU A 58 -13.44 14.05 -24.70
C GLU A 58 -12.46 14.47 -25.83
N PRO A 59 -12.88 14.60 -27.10
CA PRO A 59 -14.22 14.35 -27.64
C PRO A 59 -14.48 12.89 -28.01
N VAL A 60 -15.73 12.46 -27.86
CA VAL A 60 -16.24 11.17 -28.37
C VAL A 60 -16.69 11.32 -29.83
N GLU A 61 -16.06 10.59 -30.75
CA GLU A 61 -16.50 10.50 -32.14
C GLU A 61 -17.31 9.22 -32.41
N LYS A 62 -18.19 9.26 -33.41
CA LYS A 62 -18.90 8.06 -33.88
C LYS A 62 -18.14 7.40 -35.03
N LYS A 63 -17.67 6.17 -34.84
CA LYS A 63 -16.89 5.41 -35.82
C LYS A 63 -17.46 4.00 -36.00
N SER A 64 -17.19 3.38 -37.15
CA SER A 64 -17.34 1.92 -37.27
C SER A 64 -16.37 1.20 -36.34
N TRP A 65 -16.58 -0.08 -36.11
CA TRP A 65 -15.80 -0.82 -35.11
C TRP A 65 -14.30 -0.86 -35.43
N GLN A 66 -13.92 -1.10 -36.69
CA GLN A 66 -12.51 -1.08 -37.10
C GLN A 66 -11.92 0.33 -37.03
N GLU A 67 -12.64 1.34 -37.50
CA GLU A 67 -12.20 2.74 -37.39
C GLU A 67 -12.03 3.19 -35.93
N ALA A 68 -12.82 2.64 -34.99
CA ALA A 68 -12.68 2.89 -33.57
C ALA A 68 -11.39 2.30 -32.99
N ILE A 69 -11.06 1.06 -33.38
CA ILE A 69 -9.81 0.40 -33.01
C ILE A 69 -8.62 1.22 -33.52
N ASP A 70 -8.63 1.55 -34.81
CA ASP A 70 -7.56 2.28 -35.47
C ASP A 70 -7.38 3.68 -34.86
N TYR A 71 -8.50 4.35 -34.53
CA TYR A 71 -8.48 5.65 -33.86
C TYR A 71 -7.81 5.58 -32.48
N CYS A 72 -8.18 4.61 -31.64
CA CYS A 72 -7.56 4.48 -30.32
C CYS A 72 -6.07 4.15 -30.44
N GLN A 73 -5.70 3.22 -31.33
CA GLN A 73 -4.31 2.82 -31.56
C GLN A 73 -3.46 3.98 -32.08
N GLY A 74 -3.98 4.77 -33.02
CA GLY A 74 -3.31 5.96 -33.56
C GLY A 74 -3.00 7.02 -32.50
N ASN A 75 -3.73 7.03 -31.38
CA ASN A 75 -3.50 7.91 -30.24
C ASN A 75 -2.67 7.25 -29.11
N GLY A 76 -2.07 6.09 -29.36
CA GLY A 76 -1.31 5.34 -28.35
C GLY A 76 -2.19 4.78 -27.23
N MET A 77 -3.48 4.57 -27.50
CA MET A 77 -4.48 3.99 -26.61
C MET A 77 -5.07 2.73 -27.26
N ARG A 78 -6.07 2.11 -26.62
CA ARG A 78 -6.84 1.01 -27.20
C ARG A 78 -8.32 1.16 -26.90
N LEU A 79 -9.15 0.45 -27.65
CA LEU A 79 -10.54 0.29 -27.29
C LEU A 79 -10.63 -0.57 -26.01
N PRO A 80 -11.47 -0.21 -25.02
CA PRO A 80 -11.68 -1.00 -23.81
C PRO A 80 -12.46 -2.27 -24.11
N THR A 81 -12.23 -3.33 -23.34
CA THR A 81 -13.10 -4.52 -23.34
C THR A 81 -14.42 -4.20 -22.65
N SER A 82 -15.41 -5.06 -22.83
CA SER A 82 -16.70 -4.96 -22.13
C SER A 82 -16.50 -5.06 -20.62
N ARG A 83 -15.62 -5.97 -20.18
CA ARG A 83 -15.26 -6.13 -18.76
C ARG A 83 -14.67 -4.86 -18.15
N GLU A 84 -13.84 -4.14 -18.89
CA GLU A 84 -13.22 -2.89 -18.38
C GLU A 84 -14.23 -1.77 -18.18
N PHE A 85 -15.27 -1.70 -19.03
CA PHE A 85 -16.40 -0.81 -18.78
C PHE A 85 -17.21 -1.25 -17.57
N PHE A 86 -17.47 -2.55 -17.43
CA PHE A 86 -18.27 -3.07 -16.31
C PHE A 86 -17.57 -3.03 -14.96
N ALA A 87 -16.23 -3.05 -14.93
CA ALA A 87 -15.44 -2.79 -13.73
C ALA A 87 -15.77 -1.43 -13.07
N ILE A 88 -16.30 -0.46 -13.84
CA ILE A 88 -16.77 0.82 -13.30
C ILE A 88 -18.00 0.63 -12.41
N LEU A 89 -18.92 -0.27 -12.78
CA LEU A 89 -20.17 -0.49 -12.04
C LEU A 89 -19.93 -1.08 -10.66
N ASP A 90 -18.89 -1.90 -10.52
CA ASP A 90 -18.48 -2.47 -9.24
C ASP A 90 -18.01 -1.39 -8.23
N THR A 91 -17.77 -0.15 -8.69
CA THR A 91 -17.54 1.02 -7.81
C THR A 91 -18.81 1.68 -7.29
N ASN A 92 -19.99 1.09 -7.55
CA ASN A 92 -21.31 1.65 -7.25
C ASN A 92 -21.54 3.03 -7.90
N ARG A 93 -20.96 3.23 -9.08
CA ARG A 93 -21.16 4.41 -9.93
C ARG A 93 -21.74 3.98 -11.27
N SER A 94 -22.62 4.78 -11.83
CA SER A 94 -23.06 4.55 -13.21
C SER A 94 -21.95 4.93 -14.19
N ILE A 95 -21.88 4.23 -15.34
CA ILE A 95 -20.90 4.57 -16.39
C ILE A 95 -21.15 6.00 -16.89
N ASP A 96 -22.41 6.46 -16.91
CA ASP A 96 -22.79 7.82 -17.33
C ASP A 96 -22.29 8.91 -16.39
N GLU A 97 -22.26 8.68 -15.08
CA GLU A 97 -21.66 9.61 -14.11
C GLU A 97 -20.16 9.76 -14.32
N VAL A 98 -19.50 8.64 -14.65
CA VAL A 98 -18.05 8.60 -14.85
C VAL A 98 -17.66 9.25 -16.18
N PHE A 99 -18.47 9.01 -17.22
CA PHE A 99 -18.32 9.52 -18.58
C PHE A 99 -19.56 10.26 -19.08
N PRO A 100 -19.83 11.49 -18.60
CA PRO A 100 -20.96 12.27 -19.06
C PRO A 100 -20.82 12.61 -20.54
N SER A 101 -21.73 12.11 -21.38
CA SER A 101 -21.73 12.40 -22.81
C SER A 101 -23.15 12.42 -23.37
N ASN A 102 -23.35 13.15 -24.48
CA ASN A 102 -24.57 13.07 -25.29
C ASN A 102 -24.63 11.76 -26.12
N ILE A 103 -23.49 11.11 -26.32
CA ILE A 103 -23.41 9.77 -26.89
C ILE A 103 -23.50 8.76 -25.75
N LYS A 104 -24.48 7.86 -25.84
CA LYS A 104 -24.75 6.86 -24.80
C LYS A 104 -24.32 5.45 -25.17
N GLU A 105 -23.95 5.21 -26.43
CA GLU A 105 -23.57 3.89 -26.93
C GLU A 105 -22.13 3.89 -27.42
N PHE A 106 -21.31 3.01 -26.87
CA PHE A 106 -19.88 2.94 -27.12
C PHE A 106 -19.47 1.55 -27.56
N TRP A 107 -18.52 1.48 -28.51
CA TRP A 107 -17.90 0.22 -28.89
C TRP A 107 -17.01 -0.32 -27.78
N THR A 108 -16.94 -1.65 -27.67
CA THR A 108 -15.90 -2.36 -26.93
C THR A 108 -14.96 -3.07 -27.91
N SER A 109 -13.78 -3.49 -27.46
CA SER A 109 -12.84 -4.27 -28.26
C SER A 109 -13.28 -5.69 -28.54
N ASP A 110 -14.39 -6.14 -27.95
CA ASP A 110 -14.79 -7.54 -28.00
C ASP A 110 -15.64 -7.80 -29.25
N SER A 111 -15.16 -8.73 -30.08
CA SER A 111 -15.94 -9.23 -31.21
C SER A 111 -17.01 -10.18 -30.71
N TYR A 112 -18.25 -10.05 -31.21
CA TYR A 112 -19.30 -11.03 -30.94
C TYR A 112 -19.22 -12.19 -31.94
N ASP A 113 -19.11 -11.86 -33.22
CA ASP A 113 -18.86 -12.79 -34.31
C ASP A 113 -18.11 -12.08 -35.45
N ASN A 114 -18.11 -12.65 -36.65
CA ASN A 114 -17.43 -12.06 -37.81
C ASN A 114 -17.97 -10.67 -38.17
N ASP A 115 -19.28 -10.44 -38.06
CA ASP A 115 -19.96 -9.24 -38.56
C ASP A 115 -20.37 -8.26 -37.46
N ARG A 116 -20.40 -8.71 -36.21
CA ARG A 116 -20.93 -7.97 -35.06
C ARG A 116 -19.89 -7.86 -33.96
N ALA A 117 -19.92 -6.73 -33.27
CA ALA A 117 -19.11 -6.47 -32.08
C ALA A 117 -19.99 -6.06 -30.91
N TRP A 118 -19.46 -6.22 -29.71
CA TRP A 118 -20.12 -5.78 -28.50
C TRP A 118 -20.09 -4.26 -28.35
N LYS A 119 -21.18 -3.71 -27.83
CA LYS A 119 -21.35 -2.31 -27.46
C LYS A 119 -21.93 -2.22 -26.06
N ILE A 120 -21.61 -1.13 -25.38
CA ILE A 120 -22.17 -0.80 -24.07
C ILE A 120 -23.00 0.46 -24.17
N SER A 121 -24.15 0.45 -23.50
CA SER A 121 -24.97 1.62 -23.28
C SER A 121 -24.69 2.19 -21.89
N THR A 122 -24.17 3.42 -21.79
CA THR A 122 -23.91 4.09 -20.50
C THR A 122 -25.19 4.51 -19.80
N TRP A 123 -26.28 4.70 -20.57
CA TRP A 123 -27.58 5.10 -20.06
C TRP A 123 -28.33 3.93 -19.41
N THR A 124 -28.45 2.82 -20.13
CA THR A 124 -29.15 1.62 -19.65
C THR A 124 -28.23 0.64 -18.95
N THR A 125 -26.92 0.90 -18.96
CA THR A 125 -25.90 0.02 -18.39
C THR A 125 -25.90 -1.38 -19.04
N THR A 126 -26.38 -1.51 -20.28
CA THR A 126 -26.53 -2.80 -20.96
C THR A 126 -25.39 -3.08 -21.94
N GLN A 127 -25.02 -4.35 -22.07
CA GLN A 127 -24.16 -4.84 -23.15
C GLN A 127 -25.01 -5.56 -24.20
N THR A 128 -24.84 -5.16 -25.45
CA THR A 128 -25.55 -5.72 -26.61
C THR A 128 -24.58 -5.76 -27.79
N TYR A 129 -24.92 -6.43 -28.87
CA TYR A 129 -24.09 -6.41 -30.07
C TYR A 129 -24.69 -5.51 -31.16
N ARG A 130 -23.84 -5.07 -32.08
CA ARG A 130 -24.26 -4.32 -33.28
C ARG A 130 -23.34 -4.69 -34.45
N ASN A 131 -23.85 -4.54 -35.67
CA ASN A 131 -23.04 -4.76 -36.87
C ASN A 131 -21.84 -3.80 -36.87
N LYS A 132 -20.63 -4.33 -37.15
CA LYS A 132 -19.35 -3.61 -37.11
C LYS A 132 -19.29 -2.38 -38.02
N SER A 133 -20.14 -2.33 -39.06
CA SER A 133 -20.27 -1.16 -39.96
C SER A 133 -21.04 0.02 -39.33
N SER A 134 -21.75 -0.19 -38.22
CA SER A 134 -22.52 0.86 -37.54
C SER A 134 -21.61 1.92 -36.91
N LYS A 135 -22.04 3.18 -36.86
CA LYS A 135 -21.27 4.26 -36.23
C LYS A 135 -21.69 4.49 -34.78
N LEU A 136 -20.87 4.10 -33.81
CA LEU A 136 -21.08 4.28 -32.38
C LEU A 136 -19.95 5.07 -31.74
N GLY A 137 -20.18 5.57 -30.52
CA GLY A 137 -19.19 6.32 -29.77
C GLY A 137 -17.90 5.54 -29.54
N VAL A 138 -16.78 6.25 -29.54
CA VAL A 138 -15.46 5.70 -29.23
C VAL A 138 -14.92 6.36 -27.98
N ARG A 139 -14.52 5.54 -27.00
CA ARG A 139 -13.85 6.01 -25.80
C ARG A 139 -12.66 5.10 -25.55
N CYS A 140 -11.45 5.66 -25.66
CA CYS A 140 -10.23 4.89 -25.56
C CYS A 140 -9.73 4.76 -24.12
N LEU A 141 -8.94 3.72 -23.87
CA LEU A 141 -8.28 3.42 -22.62
C LEU A 141 -6.78 3.23 -22.83
N LYS A 142 -5.97 3.74 -21.90
CA LYS A 142 -4.50 3.62 -21.88
C LYS A 142 -4.04 2.94 -20.60
N ASN A 143 -2.88 2.28 -20.71
CA ASN A 143 -2.19 1.49 -19.69
C ASN A 143 -2.94 0.21 -19.29
N GLY A 144 -2.17 -0.82 -18.93
CA GLY A 144 -2.67 -2.09 -18.41
C GLY A 144 -3.51 -2.92 -19.39
N LYS A 145 -3.68 -4.18 -19.03
CA LYS A 145 -4.80 -5.04 -19.39
C LYS A 145 -5.29 -5.63 -18.08
N LEU A 146 -6.57 -5.95 -17.98
CA LEU A 146 -7.03 -6.78 -16.88
C LEU A 146 -6.29 -8.11 -16.92
N ASP A 147 -5.88 -8.60 -15.76
CA ASP A 147 -5.18 -9.87 -15.65
C ASP A 147 -6.04 -11.01 -16.20
N THR A 148 -5.41 -11.88 -16.98
CA THR A 148 -6.04 -13.11 -17.46
C THR A 148 -5.89 -14.17 -16.38
N HIS A 149 -7.00 -14.76 -15.95
CA HIS A 149 -7.01 -15.81 -14.93
C HIS A 149 -7.04 -17.19 -15.56
N THR A 150 -6.45 -18.16 -14.88
CA THR A 150 -6.55 -19.58 -15.21
C THR A 150 -7.14 -20.32 -14.03
N TYR A 151 -7.97 -21.32 -14.29
CA TYR A 151 -8.68 -22.03 -13.24
C TYR A 151 -8.45 -23.53 -13.34
N GLU A 152 -8.29 -24.18 -12.20
CA GLU A 152 -8.19 -25.64 -12.08
C GLU A 152 -9.26 -26.20 -11.16
N LYS A 153 -9.79 -27.37 -11.52
CA LYS A 153 -10.76 -28.09 -10.68
C LYS A 153 -10.03 -28.99 -9.69
N LYS A 154 -10.26 -28.80 -8.39
CA LYS A 154 -9.70 -29.59 -7.29
C LYS A 154 -10.74 -29.78 -6.19
N ASP A 155 -10.97 -31.01 -5.74
CA ASP A 155 -11.85 -31.34 -4.62
C ASP A 155 -13.24 -30.66 -4.69
N ASN A 156 -13.94 -30.78 -5.83
CA ASN A 156 -15.25 -30.14 -6.12
C ASN A 156 -15.25 -28.60 -6.00
N LYS A 157 -14.08 -27.97 -6.14
CA LYS A 157 -13.92 -26.51 -6.22
C LYS A 157 -13.19 -26.16 -7.50
N ILE A 158 -13.41 -24.94 -7.97
CA ILE A 158 -12.65 -24.37 -9.10
C ILE A 158 -11.82 -23.24 -8.54
N ILE A 159 -10.50 -23.40 -8.59
CA ILE A 159 -9.52 -22.56 -7.93
C ILE A 159 -8.79 -21.75 -8.98
N ASP A 160 -8.71 -20.44 -8.77
CA ASP A 160 -7.86 -19.54 -9.55
C ASP A 160 -6.39 -19.87 -9.29
N THR A 161 -5.65 -20.25 -10.34
CA THR A 161 -4.25 -20.67 -10.24
C THR A 161 -3.25 -19.56 -10.55
N ASN A 162 -3.71 -18.32 -10.73
CA ASN A 162 -2.80 -17.20 -10.87
C ASN A 162 -2.01 -16.97 -9.57
N GLU A 163 -0.72 -17.31 -9.60
CA GLU A 163 0.20 -17.19 -8.45
C GLU A 163 0.53 -15.73 -8.06
N ASN A 164 0.13 -14.75 -8.87
CA ASN A 164 0.52 -13.35 -8.71
C ASN A 164 -0.44 -12.53 -7.83
N THR A 165 -1.60 -13.05 -7.45
CA THR A 165 -2.58 -12.31 -6.63
C THR A 165 -2.39 -12.63 -5.14
N ALA A 166 -2.54 -11.64 -4.25
CA ALA A 166 -2.64 -11.90 -2.79
C ALA A 166 -3.79 -12.84 -2.43
N GLN A 167 -4.78 -12.86 -3.29
CA GLN A 167 -6.07 -13.48 -3.08
C GLN A 167 -6.21 -14.71 -3.99
N GLU A 168 -6.61 -15.83 -3.41
CA GLU A 168 -7.10 -16.99 -4.14
C GLU A 168 -8.63 -16.90 -4.27
N LYS A 169 -9.13 -16.98 -5.50
CA LYS A 169 -10.57 -17.12 -5.75
C LYS A 169 -10.94 -18.58 -5.82
N ILE A 170 -11.90 -18.98 -4.99
CA ILE A 170 -12.45 -20.33 -4.92
C ILE A 170 -13.91 -20.27 -5.35
N TRP A 171 -14.22 -20.87 -6.49
CA TRP A 171 -15.55 -20.98 -7.04
C TRP A 171 -16.18 -22.32 -6.68
N GLN A 172 -17.49 -22.30 -6.44
CA GLN A 172 -18.29 -23.51 -6.35
C GLN A 172 -18.29 -24.25 -7.69
N ASP A 173 -18.11 -25.58 -7.66
CA ASP A 173 -18.22 -26.43 -8.86
C ASP A 173 -19.69 -26.63 -9.28
N LEU A 174 -19.94 -26.62 -10.60
CA LEU A 174 -21.27 -26.74 -11.18
C LEU A 174 -21.87 -28.15 -11.03
N ALA A 175 -21.02 -29.15 -10.77
CA ALA A 175 -21.43 -30.55 -10.64
C ALA A 175 -22.36 -30.82 -9.45
N GLU A 176 -22.43 -29.91 -8.46
CA GLU A 176 -23.29 -30.09 -7.29
C GLU A 176 -24.64 -29.35 -7.41
N ASN A 177 -24.74 -28.21 -8.11
CA ASN A 177 -25.95 -27.36 -8.03
C ASN A 177 -26.27 -26.51 -9.28
N GLY A 178 -25.73 -26.81 -10.45
CA GLY A 178 -26.04 -26.10 -11.71
C GLY A 178 -27.52 -26.10 -12.16
N THR A 179 -28.44 -26.62 -11.34
CA THR A 179 -29.89 -26.67 -11.58
C THR A 179 -30.71 -25.79 -10.64
N ASN A 180 -30.17 -25.32 -9.50
CA ASN A 180 -30.96 -24.58 -8.53
C ASN A 180 -31.15 -23.14 -8.97
N LYS A 181 -32.41 -22.76 -9.23
CA LYS A 181 -32.80 -21.38 -9.45
C LYS A 181 -33.46 -20.85 -8.19
N LEU A 182 -32.89 -19.81 -7.58
CA LEU A 182 -33.49 -19.14 -6.42
C LEU A 182 -33.67 -17.65 -6.69
N THR A 183 -34.49 -17.01 -5.86
CA THR A 183 -34.56 -15.54 -5.80
C THR A 183 -33.25 -14.95 -5.32
N PHE A 184 -33.03 -13.66 -5.56
CA PHE A 184 -31.77 -13.01 -5.20
C PHE A 184 -31.45 -13.12 -3.70
N GLU A 185 -32.43 -12.87 -2.83
CA GLU A 185 -32.26 -12.96 -1.37
C GLU A 185 -31.96 -14.40 -0.92
N GLN A 186 -32.64 -15.38 -1.50
CA GLN A 186 -32.39 -16.80 -1.23
C GLN A 186 -30.98 -17.21 -1.70
N ALA A 187 -30.54 -16.73 -2.85
CA ALA A 187 -29.21 -16.98 -3.38
C ALA A 187 -28.10 -16.39 -2.50
N GLN A 188 -28.29 -15.17 -1.98
CA GLN A 188 -27.38 -14.56 -1.02
C GLN A 188 -27.26 -15.40 0.25
N ASN A 189 -28.38 -15.83 0.82
CA ASN A 189 -28.41 -16.67 2.02
C ASN A 189 -27.79 -18.05 1.77
N TYR A 190 -28.02 -18.63 0.59
CA TYR A 190 -27.42 -19.89 0.16
C TYR A 190 -25.90 -19.78 0.10
N CYS A 191 -25.32 -18.78 -0.58
CA CYS A 191 -23.86 -18.66 -0.62
C CYS A 191 -23.28 -18.43 0.80
N LYS A 192 -23.96 -17.63 1.62
CA LYS A 192 -23.53 -17.35 2.99
C LYS A 192 -23.50 -18.61 3.87
N SER A 193 -24.38 -19.59 3.67
CA SER A 193 -24.34 -20.84 4.44
C SER A 193 -23.09 -21.69 4.18
N TYR A 194 -22.36 -21.41 3.11
CA TYR A 194 -21.08 -22.05 2.78
C TYR A 194 -19.86 -21.15 3.05
N ASP A 195 -20.03 -20.03 3.76
CA ASP A 195 -18.98 -19.01 3.95
C ASP A 195 -18.45 -18.46 2.60
N MET A 196 -19.39 -18.24 1.67
CA MET A 196 -19.15 -17.69 0.34
C MET A 196 -20.13 -16.53 0.09
N ARG A 197 -19.94 -15.82 -1.04
CA ARG A 197 -20.88 -14.79 -1.50
C ARG A 197 -21.26 -15.00 -2.96
N LEU A 198 -22.29 -14.28 -3.40
CA LEU A 198 -22.52 -14.10 -4.82
C LEU A 198 -21.32 -13.34 -5.44
N PRO A 199 -20.85 -13.75 -6.62
CA PRO A 199 -19.78 -13.07 -7.34
C PRO A 199 -20.22 -11.69 -7.79
N THR A 200 -19.28 -10.77 -8.02
CA THR A 200 -19.58 -9.52 -8.72
C THR A 200 -19.78 -9.80 -10.20
N LEU A 201 -20.27 -8.80 -10.94
CA LEU A 201 -20.38 -8.85 -12.39
C LEU A 201 -19.00 -9.11 -13.02
N PHE A 202 -17.98 -8.37 -12.56
CA PHE A 202 -16.62 -8.53 -13.02
C PHE A 202 -16.09 -9.96 -12.82
N GLU A 203 -16.31 -10.55 -11.65
CA GLU A 203 -15.87 -11.92 -11.36
C GLU A 203 -16.55 -12.96 -12.25
N LEU A 204 -17.85 -12.80 -12.54
CA LEU A 204 -18.57 -13.70 -13.45
C LEU A 204 -18.04 -13.62 -14.89
N GLU A 205 -17.80 -12.40 -15.39
CA GLU A 205 -17.24 -12.21 -16.73
C GLU A 205 -15.80 -12.70 -16.82
N GLU A 206 -15.00 -12.48 -15.78
CA GLU A 206 -13.64 -13.04 -15.65
C GLU A 206 -13.65 -14.55 -15.71
N PHE A 207 -14.53 -15.17 -14.93
CA PHE A 207 -14.68 -16.60 -14.90
C PHE A 207 -15.15 -17.14 -16.27
N LEU A 208 -16.08 -16.46 -16.95
CA LEU A 208 -16.58 -16.84 -18.27
C LEU A 208 -15.46 -16.91 -19.32
N ASP A 209 -14.59 -15.90 -19.38
CA ASP A 209 -13.50 -15.87 -20.38
C ASP A 209 -12.42 -16.90 -20.09
N ALA A 210 -12.10 -17.12 -18.81
CA ALA A 210 -11.00 -17.99 -18.40
C ALA A 210 -11.35 -19.48 -18.49
N SER A 211 -12.64 -19.83 -18.44
CA SER A 211 -13.08 -21.19 -18.14
C SER A 211 -14.16 -21.73 -19.09
N PRO A 212 -13.96 -21.78 -20.42
CA PRO A 212 -14.98 -22.25 -21.35
C PRO A 212 -15.41 -23.72 -21.13
N ASN A 213 -14.60 -24.53 -20.42
CA ASN A 213 -14.87 -25.94 -20.10
C ASN A 213 -15.60 -26.13 -18.76
N TYR A 214 -15.59 -25.13 -17.86
CA TYR A 214 -16.30 -25.16 -16.57
C TYR A 214 -17.62 -24.37 -16.61
N VAL A 215 -18.07 -24.07 -17.82
CA VAL A 215 -19.33 -23.46 -18.17
C VAL A 215 -20.09 -24.50 -18.99
N LYS A 216 -21.19 -25.02 -18.45
CA LYS A 216 -22.04 -25.94 -19.21
C LYS A 216 -22.59 -25.18 -20.42
N LYS A 217 -22.21 -25.56 -21.64
CA LYS A 217 -22.79 -24.98 -22.86
C LYS A 217 -24.10 -25.70 -23.18
N GLY A 218 -25.18 -24.94 -23.36
CA GLY A 218 -26.52 -25.45 -23.69
C GLY A 218 -27.53 -25.18 -22.59
N ASP A 219 -28.70 -24.69 -23.00
CA ASP A 219 -29.76 -24.01 -22.24
C ASP A 219 -29.34 -22.67 -21.60
N PHE A 220 -30.28 -21.73 -21.54
CA PHE A 220 -30.05 -20.37 -21.03
C PHE A 220 -29.54 -20.40 -19.59
N LEU A 221 -28.24 -20.17 -19.44
CA LEU A 221 -27.49 -20.29 -18.18
C LEU A 221 -27.06 -18.91 -17.70
N SER A 222 -28.01 -18.18 -17.10
CA SER A 222 -27.72 -16.93 -16.41
C SER A 222 -27.43 -17.16 -14.93
N TYR A 223 -26.43 -16.46 -14.38
CA TYR A 223 -26.05 -16.50 -12.97
C TYR A 223 -26.18 -15.14 -12.29
N TRP A 224 -26.74 -15.12 -11.08
CA TRP A 224 -26.82 -13.91 -10.26
C TRP A 224 -25.44 -13.31 -9.96
N SER A 225 -25.34 -11.99 -10.09
CA SER A 225 -24.23 -11.20 -9.54
C SER A 225 -24.68 -10.44 -8.29
N SER A 226 -23.74 -10.08 -7.43
CA SER A 226 -23.92 -9.18 -6.29
C SER A 226 -23.86 -7.70 -6.68
N THR A 227 -23.45 -7.39 -7.91
CA THR A 227 -23.32 -6.01 -8.41
C THR A 227 -24.70 -5.36 -8.51
N PRO A 228 -24.95 -4.27 -7.76
CA PRO A 228 -26.24 -3.60 -7.80
C PRO A 228 -26.45 -2.90 -9.14
N LEU A 229 -27.70 -2.75 -9.55
CA LEU A 229 -28.05 -1.85 -10.65
C LEU A 229 -28.32 -0.44 -10.09
N PRO A 230 -27.50 0.57 -10.40
CA PRO A 230 -27.68 1.91 -9.82
C PRO A 230 -29.02 2.55 -10.16
N THR A 231 -29.57 2.24 -11.35
CA THR A 231 -30.79 2.84 -11.88
C THR A 231 -32.08 2.20 -11.36
N ASP A 232 -32.02 0.98 -10.84
CA ASP A 232 -33.19 0.27 -10.31
C ASP A 232 -32.80 -0.65 -9.14
N LYS A 233 -33.31 -0.30 -7.95
CA LYS A 233 -33.02 -1.01 -6.70
C LYS A 233 -33.74 -2.35 -6.58
N ASN A 234 -34.78 -2.61 -7.37
CA ASN A 234 -35.55 -3.86 -7.36
C ASN A 234 -34.95 -4.92 -8.27
N SER A 235 -34.13 -4.52 -9.22
CA SER A 235 -33.43 -5.42 -10.12
C SER A 235 -31.97 -5.63 -9.70
N VAL A 236 -31.37 -6.68 -10.23
CA VAL A 236 -29.94 -6.97 -10.05
C VAL A 236 -29.37 -7.57 -11.33
N MET A 237 -28.06 -7.38 -11.53
CA MET A 237 -27.40 -7.85 -12.73
C MET A 237 -27.09 -9.35 -12.67
N SER A 238 -27.03 -9.98 -13.84
CA SER A 238 -26.63 -11.37 -14.03
C SER A 238 -25.87 -11.50 -15.35
N VAL A 239 -25.08 -12.56 -15.51
CA VAL A 239 -24.35 -12.84 -16.76
C VAL A 239 -24.92 -14.10 -17.38
N ASP A 240 -25.32 -14.02 -18.65
CA ASP A 240 -25.68 -15.17 -19.48
C ASP A 240 -24.41 -15.84 -20.00
N PHE A 241 -24.10 -17.02 -19.49
CA PHE A 241 -22.91 -17.76 -19.83
C PHE A 241 -22.99 -18.43 -21.23
N THR A 242 -24.14 -18.37 -21.89
CA THR A 242 -24.33 -18.88 -23.26
C THR A 242 -23.68 -17.97 -24.29
N ASN A 243 -23.78 -16.66 -24.08
CA ASN A 243 -23.36 -15.64 -25.04
C ASN A 243 -22.56 -14.49 -24.42
N GLY A 244 -22.39 -14.47 -23.09
CA GLY A 244 -21.66 -13.42 -22.36
C GLY A 244 -22.45 -12.14 -22.11
N ALA A 245 -23.75 -12.09 -22.42
CA ALA A 245 -24.54 -10.88 -22.22
C ALA A 245 -24.81 -10.61 -20.74
N VAL A 246 -24.68 -9.34 -20.35
CA VAL A 246 -25.17 -8.86 -19.05
C VAL A 246 -26.66 -8.58 -19.11
N LEU A 247 -27.40 -9.19 -18.18
CA LEU A 247 -28.86 -9.15 -18.07
C LEU A 247 -29.29 -8.54 -16.74
N PHE A 248 -30.55 -8.10 -16.68
CA PHE A 248 -31.17 -7.53 -15.48
C PHE A 248 -32.48 -8.25 -15.23
N SER A 249 -32.67 -8.68 -13.99
CA SER A 249 -33.88 -9.39 -13.57
C SER A 249 -34.34 -8.83 -12.24
N ASP A 250 -35.66 -8.82 -12.03
CA ASP A 250 -36.26 -8.49 -10.73
C ASP A 250 -35.74 -9.49 -9.69
N LYS A 251 -35.39 -8.99 -8.50
CA LYS A 251 -34.85 -9.80 -7.39
C LYS A 251 -35.78 -10.95 -6.97
N LYS A 252 -37.07 -10.90 -7.31
CA LYS A 252 -38.08 -11.93 -7.05
C LYS A 252 -38.09 -13.07 -8.08
N GLU A 253 -37.45 -12.88 -9.24
CA GLU A 253 -37.32 -13.93 -10.24
C GLU A 253 -36.35 -15.00 -9.78
N ASN A 254 -36.47 -16.21 -10.35
CA ASN A 254 -35.56 -17.31 -10.07
C ASN A 254 -34.43 -17.36 -11.11
N ASN A 255 -33.17 -17.33 -10.66
CA ASN A 255 -32.01 -17.46 -11.53
C ASN A 255 -30.96 -18.41 -10.95
N HIS A 256 -30.05 -18.91 -11.78
CA HIS A 256 -29.00 -19.81 -11.30
C HIS A 256 -28.02 -19.08 -10.38
N ILE A 257 -27.35 -19.89 -9.58
CA ILE A 257 -26.46 -19.42 -8.53
C ILE A 257 -25.10 -20.03 -8.76
N ARG A 258 -24.09 -19.19 -8.57
CA ARG A 258 -22.72 -19.61 -8.41
C ARG A 258 -22.15 -18.81 -7.27
N CYS A 259 -21.47 -19.46 -6.34
CA CYS A 259 -20.85 -18.78 -5.21
C CYS A 259 -19.35 -18.69 -5.43
N VAL A 260 -18.75 -17.60 -4.95
CA VAL A 260 -17.31 -17.39 -4.92
C VAL A 260 -16.86 -17.04 -3.50
N LYS A 261 -15.67 -17.49 -3.14
CA LYS A 261 -14.97 -17.11 -1.92
C LYS A 261 -13.61 -16.56 -2.32
N ILE A 262 -13.29 -15.39 -1.77
CA ILE A 262 -11.94 -14.83 -1.85
C ILE A 262 -11.23 -15.23 -0.55
N VAL A 263 -10.04 -15.82 -0.68
CA VAL A 263 -9.19 -16.18 0.46
C VAL A 263 -7.89 -15.42 0.32
N ASP A 264 -7.59 -14.55 1.29
CA ASP A 264 -6.26 -13.96 1.38
C ASP A 264 -5.26 -14.99 1.92
N LYS A 265 -4.13 -15.12 1.25
CA LYS A 265 -3.04 -16.04 1.62
C LYS A 265 -1.75 -15.32 1.98
N LYS A 266 -1.65 -14.01 1.78
CA LYS A 266 -0.41 -13.28 2.05
C LYS A 266 -0.45 -12.76 3.48
N ALA A 267 0.67 -12.91 4.18
CA ALA A 267 0.82 -12.31 5.50
C ALA A 267 1.17 -10.82 5.38
N PRO A 268 0.81 -9.99 6.38
CA PRO A 268 1.21 -8.59 6.43
C PRO A 268 2.74 -8.41 6.39
N VAL A 269 3.22 -7.29 5.86
CA VAL A 269 4.63 -6.91 5.92
C VAL A 269 4.86 -5.91 7.06
N ILE A 270 5.77 -6.24 7.99
CA ILE A 270 6.12 -5.39 9.14
C ILE A 270 7.33 -4.51 8.82
N TYR A 271 7.23 -3.22 9.17
CA TYR A 271 8.29 -2.22 9.06
C TYR A 271 8.63 -1.68 10.45
N LEU A 272 9.90 -1.84 10.87
CA LEU A 272 10.39 -1.26 12.13
C LEU A 272 10.57 0.25 11.99
N ASN A 273 10.19 0.99 13.04
CA ASN A 273 10.60 2.38 13.16
C ASN A 273 12.03 2.41 13.72
N GLY A 274 13.01 2.85 12.93
CA GLY A 274 14.42 2.86 13.34
C GLY A 274 15.11 1.49 13.27
N ASP A 275 16.28 1.38 13.89
CA ASP A 275 17.19 0.27 13.62
C ASP A 275 16.69 -1.08 14.13
N LYS A 276 17.08 -2.14 13.40
CA LYS A 276 16.85 -3.53 13.80
C LYS A 276 17.73 -3.96 14.97
N ASN A 277 18.94 -3.38 15.06
CA ASN A 277 19.91 -3.67 16.10
C ASN A 277 20.25 -2.37 16.83
N ILE A 278 20.01 -2.33 18.13
CA ILE A 278 20.29 -1.19 18.98
C ILE A 278 21.28 -1.62 20.04
N THR A 279 22.30 -0.79 20.30
CA THR A 279 23.20 -0.97 21.45
C THR A 279 22.99 0.22 22.38
N ILE A 280 22.80 -0.06 23.67
CA ILE A 280 22.66 0.96 24.71
C ILE A 280 23.66 0.68 25.83
N ASP A 281 24.05 1.76 26.53
CA ASP A 281 24.84 1.63 27.74
C ASP A 281 24.03 0.96 28.85
N GLN A 282 24.69 0.25 29.76
CA GLN A 282 24.02 -0.38 30.88
C GLN A 282 23.45 0.70 31.83
N ASN A 283 22.19 0.52 32.23
CA ASN A 283 21.34 1.48 32.95
C ASN A 283 20.85 2.67 32.11
N GLN A 284 21.17 2.75 30.82
CA GLN A 284 20.55 3.72 29.93
C GLN A 284 19.08 3.34 29.68
N ASN A 285 18.17 4.32 29.78
CA ASN A 285 16.76 4.09 29.49
C ASN A 285 16.55 3.65 28.04
N TYR A 286 15.77 2.59 27.84
CA TYR A 286 15.33 2.12 26.53
C TYR A 286 13.86 2.47 26.31
N THR A 287 13.56 3.17 25.21
CA THR A 287 12.19 3.39 24.74
C THR A 287 12.00 2.65 23.42
N GLU A 288 11.01 1.78 23.37
CA GLU A 288 10.68 1.03 22.17
C GLU A 288 10.17 1.96 21.06
N LEU A 289 10.79 1.88 19.87
CA LEU A 289 10.51 2.78 18.74
C LEU A 289 9.22 2.41 17.98
N GLY A 290 8.70 1.20 18.19
CA GLY A 290 7.51 0.68 17.54
C GLY A 290 7.76 0.17 16.12
N ALA A 291 6.67 -0.18 15.46
CA ALA A 291 6.61 -0.66 14.08
C ALA A 291 5.21 -0.43 13.52
N TYR A 292 5.06 -0.51 12.19
CA TYR A 292 3.77 -0.56 11.50
C TYR A 292 3.75 -1.75 10.53
N ALA A 293 2.56 -2.21 10.16
CA ALA A 293 2.40 -3.28 9.18
C ALA A 293 1.36 -2.92 8.11
N ILE A 294 1.63 -3.36 6.87
CA ILE A 294 0.74 -3.19 5.73
C ILE A 294 0.47 -4.56 5.11
N ASP A 295 -0.78 -4.80 4.80
CA ASP A 295 -1.27 -5.94 4.03
C ASP A 295 -1.90 -5.48 2.70
N GLU A 296 -1.84 -6.34 1.68
CA GLU A 296 -2.33 -6.02 0.32
C GLU A 296 -3.87 -5.93 0.26
N THR A 297 -4.58 -6.73 1.07
CA THR A 297 -6.05 -6.78 1.13
C THR A 297 -6.60 -5.88 2.24
N ASP A 298 -6.02 -5.96 3.44
CA ASP A 298 -6.54 -5.28 4.64
C ASP A 298 -5.99 -3.85 4.81
N GLY A 299 -4.93 -3.49 4.09
CA GLY A 299 -4.26 -2.21 4.24
C GLY A 299 -3.49 -2.14 5.56
N ASN A 300 -3.79 -1.18 6.44
CA ASN A 300 -3.06 -1.03 7.70
C ASN A 300 -3.45 -2.11 8.71
N VAL A 301 -2.48 -2.88 9.19
CA VAL A 301 -2.67 -3.96 10.18
C VAL A 301 -1.98 -3.59 11.49
N SER A 302 -2.64 -3.88 12.62
CA SER A 302 -2.08 -3.62 13.95
C SER A 302 -0.89 -4.53 14.24
N VAL A 303 0.17 -3.97 14.84
CA VAL A 303 1.35 -4.72 15.28
C VAL A 303 1.30 -4.93 16.80
N GLN A 304 1.35 -6.18 17.23
CA GLN A 304 1.55 -6.54 18.63
C GLN A 304 3.04 -6.62 18.94
N ILE A 305 3.47 -5.94 20.00
CA ILE A 305 4.87 -5.89 20.43
C ILE A 305 5.00 -6.67 21.74
N SER A 306 5.97 -7.57 21.81
CA SER A 306 6.23 -8.40 22.98
C SER A 306 7.73 -8.53 23.26
N GLY A 307 8.08 -8.85 24.50
CA GLY A 307 9.46 -8.85 24.99
C GLY A 307 9.74 -7.64 25.88
N SER A 308 10.87 -7.68 26.56
CA SER A 308 11.35 -6.60 27.43
C SER A 308 12.87 -6.56 27.44
N VAL A 309 13.42 -5.38 27.73
CA VAL A 309 14.85 -5.16 27.87
C VAL A 309 15.15 -4.91 29.34
N ASP A 310 15.95 -5.76 29.98
CA ASP A 310 16.47 -5.50 31.32
C ASP A 310 17.74 -4.65 31.19
N ILE A 311 17.56 -3.33 31.26
CA ILE A 311 18.66 -2.36 31.10
C ILE A 311 19.74 -2.48 32.18
N THR A 312 19.45 -3.18 33.28
CA THR A 312 20.38 -3.33 34.41
C THR A 312 21.34 -4.51 34.25
N LYS A 313 21.11 -5.38 33.26
CA LYS A 313 21.95 -6.55 33.02
C LYS A 313 22.52 -6.49 31.61
N ALA A 314 23.83 -6.69 31.50
CA ALA A 314 24.46 -6.84 30.19
C ALA A 314 23.91 -8.10 29.50
N GLY A 315 23.57 -7.97 28.21
CA GLY A 315 22.92 -9.04 27.47
C GLY A 315 22.35 -8.59 26.14
N VAL A 316 21.83 -9.56 25.39
CA VAL A 316 21.06 -9.31 24.16
C VAL A 316 19.61 -9.66 24.44
N TYR A 317 18.74 -8.68 24.27
CA TYR A 317 17.30 -8.77 24.47
C TYR A 317 16.60 -8.73 23.12
N THR A 318 15.57 -9.55 22.96
CA THR A 318 14.80 -9.64 21.72
C THR A 318 13.40 -9.09 21.94
N ILE A 319 13.04 -8.09 21.14
CA ILE A 319 11.66 -7.60 21.02
C ILE A 319 11.05 -8.22 19.77
N THR A 320 9.86 -8.80 19.90
CA THR A 320 9.14 -9.48 18.82
C THR A 320 7.90 -8.69 18.42
N TYR A 321 7.76 -8.46 17.13
CA TYR A 321 6.64 -7.77 16.49
C TYR A 321 5.84 -8.81 15.72
N THR A 322 4.55 -8.88 15.97
CA THR A 322 3.63 -9.81 15.31
C THR A 322 2.49 -9.02 14.68
N ALA A 323 2.26 -9.23 13.38
CA ALA A 323 1.09 -8.72 12.68
C ALA A 323 0.24 -9.89 12.20
N LYS A 324 -1.08 -9.75 12.33
CA LYS A 324 -2.06 -10.74 11.91
C LYS A 324 -3.20 -10.04 11.18
N ASP A 325 -3.47 -10.47 9.97
CA ASP A 325 -4.52 -9.91 9.11
C ASP A 325 -5.92 -10.47 9.47
N SER A 326 -6.95 -10.09 8.72
CA SER A 326 -8.32 -10.57 8.92
C SER A 326 -8.53 -12.03 8.49
N ALA A 327 -7.70 -12.51 7.54
CA ALA A 327 -7.68 -13.88 7.06
C ALA A 327 -6.90 -14.86 7.97
N ASN A 328 -6.26 -14.34 9.03
CA ASN A 328 -5.39 -15.03 9.96
C ASN A 328 -3.98 -15.41 9.42
N ASN A 329 -3.50 -14.78 8.35
CA ASN A 329 -2.11 -14.86 7.97
C ASN A 329 -1.26 -14.05 8.96
N ILE A 330 -0.10 -14.59 9.34
CA ILE A 330 0.74 -14.05 10.41
C ILE A 330 2.14 -13.80 9.89
N SER A 331 2.70 -12.64 10.22
CA SER A 331 4.13 -12.35 10.07
C SER A 331 4.75 -11.96 11.40
N THR A 332 6.04 -12.25 11.53
CA THR A 332 6.84 -11.88 12.70
C THR A 332 8.14 -11.21 12.28
N LEU A 333 8.57 -10.23 13.06
CA LEU A 333 9.86 -9.55 12.92
C LEU A 333 10.46 -9.33 14.31
N THR A 334 11.78 -9.21 14.39
CA THR A 334 12.47 -9.02 15.68
C THR A 334 13.45 -7.85 15.64
N ARG A 335 13.57 -7.17 16.79
CA ARG A 335 14.61 -6.19 17.10
C ARG A 335 15.52 -6.74 18.18
N SER A 336 16.82 -6.59 17.99
CA SER A 336 17.85 -6.95 18.96
C SER A 336 18.32 -5.71 19.70
N VAL A 337 18.22 -5.71 21.03
CA VAL A 337 18.73 -4.65 21.90
C VAL A 337 19.85 -5.23 22.74
N ARG A 338 21.07 -4.74 22.50
CA ARG A 338 22.27 -5.12 23.24
C ARG A 338 22.53 -4.12 24.35
N VAL A 339 22.41 -4.57 25.59
CA VAL A 339 22.85 -3.84 26.77
C VAL A 339 24.29 -4.25 27.04
N LYS A 340 25.20 -3.30 27.03
CA LYS A 340 26.59 -3.49 27.46
C LYS A 340 27.12 -2.21 28.04
N ASP A 341 28.09 -2.32 28.92
CA ASP A 341 28.84 -1.16 29.37
C ASP A 341 29.74 -0.65 28.22
N ILE A 342 29.55 0.61 27.87
CA ILE A 342 30.30 1.32 26.82
C ILE A 342 30.96 2.59 27.36
N THR A 343 30.84 2.85 28.65
CA THR A 343 31.40 4.04 29.29
C THR A 343 32.85 3.74 29.63
N LYS A 344 33.75 4.67 29.30
CA LYS A 344 35.17 4.52 29.62
C LYS A 344 35.47 5.01 31.04
N PRO A 345 36.49 4.46 31.72
CA PRO A 345 36.86 4.91 33.06
C PRO A 345 37.22 6.39 33.12
N ASP A 346 36.89 7.07 34.23
CA ASP A 346 37.38 8.41 34.53
C ASP A 346 38.79 8.33 35.15
N LEU A 347 39.78 8.93 34.48
CA LEU A 347 41.19 8.90 34.88
C LEU A 347 41.63 10.30 35.33
N THR A 348 42.07 10.41 36.58
CA THR A 348 42.53 11.67 37.20
C THR A 348 43.96 11.52 37.69
N LEU A 349 44.88 12.32 37.16
CA LEU A 349 46.28 12.35 37.61
C LEU A 349 46.41 12.87 39.04
N ILE A 350 47.36 12.32 39.80
CA ILE A 350 47.73 12.84 41.12
C ILE A 350 48.92 13.78 40.94
N GLY A 351 48.84 14.99 41.49
CA GLY A 351 49.89 15.99 41.38
C GLY A 351 49.69 16.95 40.21
N SER A 352 50.73 17.73 39.91
CA SER A 352 50.67 18.74 38.85
C SER A 352 50.87 18.09 37.48
N ASN A 353 50.03 18.44 36.52
CA ASN A 353 50.26 18.17 35.10
C ASN A 353 50.29 19.51 34.34
N PRO A 354 51.45 19.97 33.83
CA PRO A 354 52.74 19.27 33.84
C PRO A 354 53.43 19.28 35.23
N GLN A 355 54.24 18.25 35.51
CA GLN A 355 55.13 18.20 36.67
C GLN A 355 56.48 18.83 36.30
N ILE A 356 56.97 19.76 37.12
CA ILE A 356 58.27 20.40 36.91
C ILE A 356 59.35 19.70 37.73
N VAL A 357 60.34 19.09 37.06
CA VAL A 357 61.48 18.41 37.69
C VAL A 357 62.78 19.12 37.30
N ARG A 358 63.63 19.46 38.27
CA ARG A 358 64.94 20.07 37.96
C ARG A 358 65.89 19.03 37.40
N ILE A 359 66.79 19.46 36.51
CA ILE A 359 67.81 18.58 35.92
C ILE A 359 68.60 17.82 37.00
N HIS A 360 68.85 16.53 36.77
CA HIS A 360 69.46 15.57 37.68
C HIS A 360 68.70 15.28 38.98
N GLN A 361 67.51 15.86 39.21
CA GLN A 361 66.62 15.40 40.28
C GLN A 361 65.90 14.13 39.86
N LYS A 362 65.62 13.28 40.86
CA LYS A 362 64.85 12.07 40.66
C LYS A 362 63.43 12.44 40.23
N TYR A 363 62.94 11.81 39.16
CA TYR A 363 61.52 11.82 38.84
C TYR A 363 60.76 10.94 39.83
N GLU A 364 59.75 11.53 40.49
CA GLU A 364 58.83 10.80 41.35
C GLU A 364 57.48 10.72 40.66
N GLU A 365 57.03 9.49 40.40
CA GLU A 365 55.72 9.18 39.87
C GLU A 365 54.69 9.29 40.99
N TYR A 366 53.76 10.24 40.88
CA TYR A 366 52.71 10.48 41.87
C TYR A 366 51.46 9.61 41.65
N GLY A 367 51.38 8.93 40.51
CA GLY A 367 50.31 8.03 40.13
C GLY A 367 49.06 8.74 39.61
N ALA A 368 47.99 7.97 39.49
CA ALA A 368 46.68 8.46 39.08
C ALA A 368 45.58 7.67 39.83
N LYS A 369 44.36 8.19 39.80
CA LYS A 369 43.15 7.48 40.22
C LYS A 369 42.30 7.18 38.99
N ALA A 370 41.69 6.01 38.97
CA ALA A 370 40.72 5.62 37.96
C ALA A 370 39.46 5.10 38.62
N VAL A 371 38.31 5.65 38.23
CA VAL A 371 36.98 5.19 38.69
C VAL A 371 36.11 4.99 37.47
N ASP A 372 35.45 3.84 37.41
CA ASP A 372 34.47 3.50 36.40
C ASP A 372 33.08 3.39 37.05
N ASP A 373 32.02 3.69 36.30
CA ASP A 373 30.66 3.73 36.86
C ASP A 373 30.06 2.33 37.08
N LYS A 374 30.65 1.26 36.50
CA LYS A 374 30.26 -0.14 36.66
C LYS A 374 31.29 -0.98 37.42
N ASP A 375 32.57 -0.76 37.18
CA ASP A 375 33.68 -1.45 37.85
C ASP A 375 34.09 -0.80 39.19
N GLY A 376 33.69 0.44 39.44
CA GLY A 376 34.08 1.19 40.64
C GLY A 376 35.54 1.65 40.58
N ASN A 377 36.26 1.61 41.71
CA ASN A 377 37.66 2.03 41.74
C ASN A 377 38.57 0.96 41.09
N ILE A 378 39.16 1.32 39.96
CA ILE A 378 40.08 0.46 39.20
C ILE A 378 41.50 1.04 39.14
N SER A 379 41.86 1.92 40.07
CA SER A 379 43.18 2.58 40.11
C SER A 379 44.35 1.58 40.12
N GLU A 380 44.15 0.38 40.67
CA GLU A 380 45.16 -0.69 40.68
C GLU A 380 45.42 -1.30 39.30
N LYS A 381 44.53 -1.08 38.32
CA LYS A 381 44.69 -1.55 36.92
C LYS A 381 45.43 -0.54 36.02
N ILE A 382 45.80 0.64 36.55
CA ILE A 382 46.47 1.67 35.75
C ILE A 382 47.86 1.19 35.34
N ILE A 383 48.14 1.27 34.04
CA ILE A 383 49.46 1.04 33.46
C ILE A 383 50.10 2.40 33.21
N ILE A 384 51.29 2.61 33.76
CA ILE A 384 52.05 3.86 33.64
C ILE A 384 53.31 3.59 32.82
N ASP A 385 53.47 4.30 31.73
CA ASP A 385 54.69 4.31 30.92
C ASP A 385 55.40 5.67 31.06
N SER A 386 56.49 5.66 31.83
CA SER A 386 57.40 6.80 32.02
C SER A 386 58.77 6.58 31.35
N SER A 387 58.86 5.62 30.42
CA SER A 387 60.12 5.22 29.80
C SER A 387 60.81 6.33 29.00
N GLU A 388 60.06 7.35 28.56
CA GLU A 388 60.60 8.51 27.85
C GLU A 388 61.30 9.52 28.77
N VAL A 389 61.05 9.48 30.08
CA VAL A 389 61.56 10.50 31.02
C VAL A 389 63.08 10.42 31.13
N ASN A 390 63.76 11.49 30.73
CA ASN A 390 65.22 11.60 30.84
C ASN A 390 65.65 12.77 31.73
N ILE A 391 66.02 12.45 32.98
CA ILE A 391 66.41 13.43 34.00
C ILE A 391 67.77 14.11 33.76
N SER A 392 68.55 13.61 32.80
CA SER A 392 69.89 14.14 32.47
C SER A 392 69.87 15.11 31.29
N LYS A 393 68.70 15.35 30.69
CA LYS A 393 68.55 16.23 29.52
C LYS A 393 67.33 17.12 29.71
N VAL A 394 67.52 18.43 29.59
CA VAL A 394 66.41 19.41 29.60
C VAL A 394 65.49 19.16 28.41
N GLY A 395 64.19 19.09 28.65
CA GLY A 395 63.15 18.89 27.64
C GLY A 395 61.81 18.56 28.27
N ASP A 396 60.79 18.43 27.43
CA ASP A 396 59.47 17.92 27.80
C ASP A 396 59.42 16.43 27.47
N TYR A 397 58.90 15.64 28.41
CA TYR A 397 58.77 14.19 28.28
C TYR A 397 57.34 13.79 28.62
N ASN A 398 56.75 12.91 27.82
CA ASN A 398 55.41 12.42 28.08
C ASN A 398 55.46 11.21 29.03
N VAL A 399 54.47 11.15 29.91
CA VAL A 399 54.17 9.96 30.71
C VAL A 399 52.75 9.54 30.36
N THR A 400 52.60 8.30 29.89
CA THR A 400 51.30 7.78 29.43
C THR A 400 50.67 6.95 30.52
N TYR A 401 49.40 7.22 30.80
CA TYR A 401 48.58 6.45 31.72
C TYR A 401 47.48 5.78 30.89
N THR A 402 47.27 4.49 31.09
CA THR A 402 46.19 3.76 30.41
C THR A 402 45.48 2.86 31.41
N VAL A 403 44.16 2.84 31.34
CA VAL A 403 43.34 1.95 32.15
C VAL A 403 42.18 1.43 31.33
N SER A 404 41.85 0.15 31.49
CA SER A 404 40.66 -0.47 30.90
C SER A 404 39.78 -1.04 32.00
N ASP A 405 38.46 -0.90 31.83
CA ASP A 405 37.46 -1.57 32.66
C ASP A 405 37.34 -3.07 32.32
N SER A 406 36.38 -3.75 32.95
CA SER A 406 36.09 -5.16 32.65
C SER A 406 35.40 -5.39 31.29
N SER A 407 34.82 -4.35 30.71
CA SER A 407 34.13 -4.32 29.41
C SER A 407 35.06 -3.99 28.23
N ASN A 408 36.34 -3.71 28.51
CA ASN A 408 37.37 -3.23 27.58
C ASN A 408 37.15 -1.83 27.02
N ASN A 409 36.45 -0.94 27.73
CA ASN A 409 36.52 0.48 27.42
C ASN A 409 37.77 1.06 28.08
N SER A 410 38.51 1.90 27.36
CA SER A 410 39.81 2.43 27.79
C SER A 410 39.84 3.95 27.79
N SER A 411 40.56 4.52 28.76
CA SER A 411 40.86 5.95 28.86
C SER A 411 42.36 6.23 28.80
#